data_AF-A0A7X3GKA1-F1
#
_entry.id   AF-A0A7X3GKA1-F1
#
_cell.length_a   1.000
_cell.length_b   1.000
_cell.length_c   1.000
_cell.angle_alpha   90.00
_cell.angle_beta   90.00
_cell.angle_gamma   90.00
#
_symmetry.space_group_name_H-M   'P 1'
#
loop_
_entity.id
_entity.type
_entity.pdbx_description
1 polymer ?
#
loop_
_entity_poly.entity_id
_entity_poly.type
_entity_poly.pdbx_seq_one_letter_code
_entity_poly.pdbx_strand_id
1 'polypeptide(L)'
;MKMPLSIKIMLFMMVLYASITGAVYIIIKSAIDFYIPQIYGFPDEGTWATKIVDNVIHDMPLEVGERIRILAGIQVVFAMSFMISLLPIIFISCRLYKLSIIFVSFSAFFHCSLKGPGLLAAALHIIVLIVILCNKRAKSYLKRKQQKLPSPVTSV
;
A
#
# COMPACT_ATOMS: atom_id res chain seq x y z
N MET A 1 -21.00 -10.24 -16.21
CA MET A 1 -21.34 -8.82 -15.90
C MET A 1 -20.06 -8.01 -16.01
N LYS A 2 -20.08 -6.92 -16.81
CA LYS A 2 -18.94 -6.00 -16.90
C LYS A 2 -18.68 -5.39 -15.51
N MET A 3 -17.41 -5.16 -15.19
CA MET A 3 -17.01 -4.58 -13.92
C MET A 3 -17.64 -3.19 -13.74
N PRO A 4 -18.38 -2.94 -12.63
CA PRO A 4 -19.04 -1.66 -12.42
C PRO A 4 -18.00 -0.55 -12.25
N LEU A 5 -18.32 0.65 -12.75
CA LEU A 5 -17.43 1.80 -12.71
C LEU A 5 -16.92 2.11 -11.30
N SER A 6 -17.78 1.95 -10.28
CA SER A 6 -17.41 2.18 -8.88
C SER A 6 -16.25 1.29 -8.40
N ILE A 7 -16.21 0.01 -8.79
CA ILE A 7 -15.09 -0.87 -8.41
C ILE A 7 -13.83 -0.49 -9.18
N LYS A 8 -13.93 -0.05 -10.44
CA LYS A 8 -12.77 0.39 -11.22
C LYS A 8 -12.10 1.61 -10.59
N ILE A 9 -12.91 2.63 -10.27
CA ILE A 9 -12.43 3.85 -9.61
C ILE A 9 -11.81 3.51 -8.26
N MET A 10 -12.49 2.67 -7.47
CA MET A 10 -12.00 2.23 -6.16
C MET A 10 -10.66 1.50 -6.26
N LEU A 11 -10.52 0.50 -7.15
CA LEU A 11 -9.26 -0.20 -7.36
C LEU A 11 -8.17 0.73 -7.87
N PHE A 12 -8.48 1.64 -8.80
CA PHE A 12 -7.53 2.62 -9.29
C PHE A 12 -6.99 3.49 -8.14
N MET A 13 -7.87 4.01 -7.27
CA MET A 13 -7.46 4.84 -6.13
C MET A 13 -6.63 4.05 -5.11
N MET A 14 -6.97 2.79 -4.85
CA MET A 14 -6.19 1.94 -3.95
C MET A 14 -4.82 1.59 -4.53
N VAL A 15 -4.73 1.31 -5.83
CA VAL A 15 -3.46 1.06 -6.51
C VAL A 15 -2.62 2.33 -6.52
N LEU A 16 -3.19 3.49 -6.80
CA LEU A 16 -2.49 4.77 -6.76
C LEU A 16 -1.90 5.02 -5.36
N TYR A 17 -2.69 4.82 -4.31
CA TYR A 17 -2.21 4.92 -2.92
C TYR A 17 -1.07 3.95 -2.63
N ALA A 18 -1.22 2.68 -3.01
CA ALA A 18 -0.17 1.67 -2.83
C ALA A 18 1.11 2.05 -3.61
N SER A 19 1.00 2.55 -4.84
CA SER A 19 2.13 3.00 -5.66
C SER A 19 2.87 4.17 -5.01
N ILE A 20 2.15 5.17 -4.49
CA ILE A 20 2.76 6.31 -3.78
C ILE A 20 3.49 5.80 -2.52
N THR A 21 2.84 4.94 -1.74
CA THR A 21 3.42 4.38 -0.50
C THR A 21 4.68 3.55 -0.80
N GLY A 22 4.65 2.72 -1.85
CA GLY A 22 5.77 1.94 -2.31
C GLY A 22 6.93 2.79 -2.84
N ALA A 23 6.64 3.87 -3.57
CA ALA A 23 7.66 4.80 -4.02
C ALA A 23 8.40 5.48 -2.85
N VAL A 24 7.66 5.93 -1.83
CA VAL A 24 8.26 6.50 -0.62
C VAL A 24 9.12 5.46 0.12
N TYR A 25 8.65 4.22 0.24
CA TYR A 25 9.45 3.13 0.81
C TYR A 25 10.79 2.93 0.07
N ILE A 26 10.77 2.93 -1.27
CA ILE A 26 11.98 2.76 -2.08
C ILE A 26 12.94 3.93 -1.85
N ILE A 27 12.43 5.17 -1.84
CA ILE A 27 13.26 6.37 -1.60
C ILE A 27 13.96 6.29 -0.24
N ILE A 28 13.23 5.94 0.82
CA ILE A 28 13.80 5.82 2.17
C ILE A 28 14.80 4.67 2.24
N LYS A 29 14.50 3.53 1.63
CA LYS A 29 15.41 2.39 1.56
C LYS A 29 16.74 2.79 0.91
N SER A 30 16.68 3.45 -0.25
CA SER A 30 17.88 3.94 -0.93
C SER A 30 18.70 4.91 -0.08
N ALA A 31 18.05 5.74 0.74
CA ALA A 31 18.76 6.60 1.69
C ALA A 31 19.44 5.81 2.81
N ILE A 32 18.77 4.82 3.41
CA ILE A 32 19.38 3.97 4.44
C ILE A 32 20.58 3.21 3.88
N ASP A 33 20.42 2.60 2.69
CA ASP A 33 21.47 1.84 2.02
C ASP A 33 22.69 2.71 1.70
N PHE A 34 22.50 4.02 1.49
CA PHE A 34 23.57 5.01 1.29
C PHE A 34 24.28 5.44 2.59
N TYR A 35 23.55 5.62 3.68
CA TYR A 35 24.12 6.09 4.96
C TYR A 35 24.87 4.99 5.73
N ILE A 36 24.48 3.72 5.58
CA ILE A 36 25.14 2.60 6.26
C ILE A 36 26.64 2.49 5.90
N PRO A 37 27.04 2.47 4.61
CA PRO A 37 28.46 2.44 4.21
C PRO A 37 29.29 3.61 4.77
N GLN A 38 28.70 4.81 4.89
CA GLN A 38 29.39 5.98 5.42
C GLN A 38 29.78 5.83 6.89
N ILE A 39 28.99 5.12 7.70
CA ILE A 39 29.35 4.80 9.09
C ILE A 39 30.63 3.95 9.16
N TYR A 40 30.82 3.08 8.17
CA TYR A 40 31.99 2.18 8.09
C TYR A 40 33.14 2.74 7.24
N GLY A 41 33.05 3.99 6.78
CA GLY A 41 34.09 4.66 6.01
C GLY A 41 34.19 4.24 4.54
N PHE A 42 33.17 3.57 3.99
CA PHE A 42 33.10 3.26 2.56
C PHE A 42 32.37 4.40 1.83
N PRO A 43 33.04 5.12 0.90
CA PRO A 43 32.38 6.13 0.10
C PRO A 43 31.46 5.46 -0.91
N ASP A 44 30.21 5.92 -0.96
CA ASP A 44 29.24 5.58 -2.01
C ASP A 44 28.77 6.88 -2.67
N GLU A 45 28.43 6.81 -3.96
CA GLU A 45 27.91 7.96 -4.71
C GLU A 45 26.39 8.03 -4.53
N GLY A 46 25.92 9.09 -3.85
CA GLY A 46 24.50 9.27 -3.57
C GLY A 46 23.64 9.31 -4.83
N THR A 47 22.44 8.74 -4.77
CA THR A 47 21.49 8.73 -5.88
C THR A 47 20.55 9.93 -5.84
N TRP A 48 19.71 10.11 -6.87
CA TRP A 48 18.65 11.15 -6.83
C TRP A 48 17.70 10.98 -5.64
N ALA A 49 17.46 9.74 -5.21
CA ALA A 49 16.58 9.42 -4.09
C ALA A 49 17.19 9.85 -2.75
N THR A 50 18.51 9.70 -2.57
CA THR A 50 19.21 10.13 -1.35
C THR A 50 19.15 11.64 -1.22
N LYS A 51 19.33 12.40 -2.31
CA LYS A 51 19.22 13.87 -2.33
C LYS A 51 17.85 14.38 -1.85
N ILE A 52 16.76 13.67 -2.17
CA ILE A 52 15.42 14.02 -1.69
C ILE A 52 15.34 13.88 -0.16
N VAL A 53 15.85 12.77 0.37
CA VAL A 53 15.84 12.51 1.81
C VAL A 53 16.76 13.48 2.53
N ASP A 54 17.95 13.73 2.00
CA ASP A 54 18.94 14.66 2.56
C ASP A 54 18.34 16.06 2.73
N ASN A 55 17.61 16.57 1.74
CA ASN A 55 16.92 17.86 1.86
C ASN A 55 15.87 17.90 2.98
N VAL A 56 15.26 16.76 3.33
CA VAL A 56 14.23 16.67 4.38
C VAL A 56 14.86 16.52 5.76
N ILE A 57 16.00 15.83 5.86
CA ILE A 57 16.68 15.55 7.14
C ILE A 57 17.90 16.44 7.37
N HIS A 58 18.24 17.33 6.43
CA HIS A 58 19.39 18.23 6.51
C HIS A 58 19.40 19.00 7.83
N ASP A 59 18.22 19.48 8.23
CA ASP A 59 18.01 20.30 9.42
C ASP A 59 17.86 19.49 10.71
N MET A 60 17.95 18.14 10.66
CA MET A 60 18.01 17.34 11.89
C MET A 60 19.42 17.39 12.48
N PRO A 61 19.65 18.02 13.64
CA PRO A 61 20.96 18.04 14.31
C PRO A 61 21.23 16.70 15.01
N LEU A 62 21.19 15.61 14.25
CA LEU A 62 21.32 14.25 14.74
C LEU A 62 22.55 13.57 14.13
N GLU A 63 23.23 12.77 14.93
CA GLU A 63 24.27 11.86 14.46
C GLU A 63 23.73 10.91 13.39
N VAL A 64 24.60 10.49 12.47
CA VAL A 64 24.23 9.64 11.31
C VAL A 64 23.48 8.38 11.76
N GLY A 65 23.90 7.74 12.85
CA GLY A 65 23.22 6.56 13.40
C GLY A 65 21.77 6.81 13.83
N GLU A 66 21.49 7.96 14.44
CA GLU A 66 20.14 8.32 14.87
C GLU A 66 19.24 8.67 13.68
N ARG A 67 19.80 9.31 12.64
CA ARG A 67 19.10 9.55 11.36
C ARG A 67 18.68 8.23 10.71
N ILE A 68 19.56 7.23 10.66
CA ILE A 68 19.25 5.90 10.13
C ILE A 68 18.15 5.24 10.96
N ARG A 69 18.19 5.33 12.30
CA ARG A 69 17.16 4.75 13.16
C ARG A 69 15.77 5.32 12.85
N ILE A 70 15.68 6.64 12.70
CA ILE A 70 14.43 7.33 12.34
C ILE A 70 13.97 6.89 10.94
N LEU A 71 14.87 6.93 9.95
CA LEU A 71 14.57 6.50 8.58
C LEU A 71 14.08 5.05 8.54
N ALA A 72 14.71 4.13 9.27
CA ALA A 72 14.30 2.73 9.36
C ALA A 72 12.90 2.60 9.99
N GLY A 73 12.59 3.38 11.02
CA GLY A 73 11.24 3.44 11.60
C GLY A 73 10.20 3.89 10.57
N ILE A 74 10.49 4.96 9.82
CA ILE A 74 9.62 5.46 8.76
C ILE A 74 9.49 4.40 7.64
N GLN A 75 10.59 3.77 7.23
CA GLN A 75 10.62 2.71 6.23
C GLN A 75 9.67 1.57 6.59
N VAL A 76 9.72 1.10 7.85
CA VAL A 76 8.84 0.03 8.34
C VAL A 76 7.38 0.46 8.29
N VAL A 77 7.05 1.69 8.68
CA VAL A 77 5.67 2.22 8.62
C VAL A 77 5.14 2.22 7.19
N PHE A 78 5.92 2.70 6.21
CA PHE A 78 5.52 2.69 4.81
C PHE A 78 5.46 1.28 4.22
N ALA A 79 6.39 0.38 4.59
CA ALA A 79 6.37 -1.02 4.17
C ALA A 79 5.10 -1.73 4.66
N MET A 80 4.77 -1.60 5.95
CA MET A 80 3.57 -2.20 6.53
C MET A 80 2.29 -1.60 5.93
N SER A 81 2.27 -0.27 5.75
CA SER A 81 1.17 0.43 5.08
C SER A 81 0.93 -0.08 3.66
N PHE A 82 2.00 -0.30 2.89
CA PHE A 82 1.94 -0.85 1.54
C PHE A 82 1.41 -2.28 1.53
N MET A 83 1.95 -3.16 2.37
CA MET A 83 1.55 -4.57 2.47
C MET A 83 0.08 -4.71 2.87
N ILE A 84 -0.37 -3.92 3.85
CA ILE A 84 -1.75 -3.95 4.34
C ILE A 84 -2.72 -3.44 3.28
N SER A 85 -2.36 -2.42 2.51
CA SER A 85 -3.21 -1.91 1.43
C SER A 85 -3.25 -2.82 0.19
N LEU A 86 -2.24 -3.67 -0.04
CA LEU A 86 -2.24 -4.65 -1.13
C LEU A 86 -3.27 -5.77 -0.92
N LEU A 87 -3.45 -6.26 0.31
CA LEU A 87 -4.35 -7.38 0.59
C LEU A 87 -5.80 -7.11 0.11
N PRO A 88 -6.44 -5.99 0.50
CA PRO A 88 -7.74 -5.60 -0.02
C PRO A 88 -7.81 -5.55 -1.55
N ILE A 89 -6.78 -5.03 -2.23
CA ILE A 89 -6.72 -4.96 -3.70
C ILE A 89 -6.82 -6.37 -4.29
N ILE A 90 -6.05 -7.32 -3.75
CA ILE A 90 -6.07 -8.72 -4.19
C ILE A 90 -7.46 -9.34 -3.96
N PHE A 91 -8.02 -9.23 -2.76
CA PHE A 91 -9.32 -9.85 -2.45
C PHE A 91 -10.48 -9.28 -3.28
N ILE A 92 -10.47 -7.97 -3.53
CA ILE A 92 -11.47 -7.30 -4.38
C ILE A 92 -11.29 -7.75 -5.84
N SER A 93 -10.04 -7.84 -6.32
CA SER A 93 -9.73 -8.30 -7.68
C SER A 93 -10.15 -9.75 -7.91
N CYS A 94 -9.93 -10.62 -6.92
CA CYS A 94 -10.38 -12.01 -6.91
C CYS A 94 -11.89 -12.19 -6.67
N ARG A 95 -12.64 -11.10 -6.42
CA ARG A 95 -14.09 -11.11 -6.12
C ARG A 95 -14.44 -11.94 -4.88
N LEU A 96 -13.61 -11.87 -3.85
CA LEU A 96 -13.83 -12.59 -2.59
C LEU A 96 -14.58 -11.70 -1.60
N TYR A 97 -15.90 -11.56 -1.77
CA TYR A 97 -16.72 -10.57 -1.04
C TYR A 97 -16.51 -10.55 0.49
N LYS A 98 -16.61 -11.70 1.16
CA LYS A 98 -16.50 -11.76 2.63
C LYS A 98 -15.09 -11.36 3.11
N LEU A 99 -14.05 -11.88 2.45
CA LEU A 99 -12.67 -11.56 2.77
C LEU A 99 -12.33 -10.10 2.45
N SER A 100 -12.87 -9.56 1.36
CA SER A 100 -12.70 -8.15 1.00
C SER A 100 -13.19 -7.23 2.12
N ILE A 101 -14.35 -7.53 2.72
CA ILE A 101 -14.86 -6.74 3.86
C ILE A 101 -13.92 -6.84 5.06
N ILE A 102 -13.49 -8.05 5.42
CA ILE A 102 -12.61 -8.26 6.58
C ILE A 102 -11.29 -7.49 6.40
N PHE A 103 -10.63 -7.64 5.24
CA PHE A 103 -9.33 -7.01 5.01
C PHE A 103 -9.43 -5.50 4.78
N VAL A 104 -10.50 -4.99 4.17
CA VAL A 104 -10.72 -3.53 4.08
C VAL A 104 -10.95 -2.94 5.46
N SER A 105 -11.76 -3.57 6.31
CA SER A 105 -11.98 -3.12 7.69
C SER A 105 -10.71 -3.18 8.53
N PHE A 106 -9.94 -4.27 8.42
CA PHE A 106 -8.64 -4.40 9.08
C PHE A 106 -7.67 -3.30 8.62
N SER A 107 -7.62 -3.01 7.32
CA SER A 107 -6.76 -1.95 6.78
C SER A 107 -7.17 -0.57 7.27
N ALA A 108 -8.47 -0.28 7.30
CA ALA A 108 -8.99 0.96 7.86
C ALA A 108 -8.60 1.13 9.34
N PHE A 109 -8.75 0.07 10.15
CA PHE A 109 -8.37 0.07 11.55
C PHE A 109 -6.86 0.27 11.75
N PHE A 110 -6.03 -0.46 10.99
CA PHE A 110 -4.58 -0.31 11.03
C PHE A 110 -4.15 1.13 10.72
N HIS A 111 -4.69 1.71 9.65
CA HIS A 111 -4.38 3.08 9.25
C HIS A 111 -4.89 4.13 10.23
N CYS A 112 -6.02 3.89 10.91
CA CYS A 112 -6.47 4.74 12.03
C CYS A 112 -5.51 4.69 13.23
N SER A 113 -4.87 3.54 13.48
CA SER A 113 -3.92 3.36 14.59
C SER A 113 -2.60 4.08 14.34
N LEU A 114 -2.24 4.30 13.07
CA LEU A 114 -1.07 5.09 12.69
C LEU A 114 -1.33 6.58 12.91
N LYS A 115 -0.54 7.22 13.79
CA LYS A 115 -0.54 8.68 13.95
C LYS A 115 -0.03 9.37 12.68
N GLY A 116 -0.59 10.53 12.34
CA GLY A 116 -0.16 11.35 11.20
C GLY A 116 -0.83 10.96 9.86
N PRO A 117 -0.07 10.65 8.78
CA PRO A 117 -0.63 10.45 7.43
C PRO A 117 -1.61 9.26 7.32
N GLY A 118 -1.66 8.39 8.34
CA GLY A 118 -2.58 7.24 8.40
C GLY A 118 -4.07 7.62 8.33
N LEU A 119 -4.46 8.83 8.77
CA LEU A 119 -5.85 9.29 8.70
C LEU A 119 -6.41 9.34 7.27
N LEU A 120 -5.64 9.86 6.32
CA LEU A 120 -6.05 9.93 4.92
C LEU A 120 -6.19 8.53 4.31
N ALA A 121 -5.26 7.65 4.64
CA ALA A 121 -5.31 6.24 4.23
C ALA A 121 -6.53 5.53 4.83
N ALA A 122 -6.83 5.75 6.10
CA ALA A 122 -8.01 5.18 6.75
C ALA A 122 -9.30 5.66 6.09
N ALA A 123 -9.41 6.97 5.80
CA ALA A 123 -10.57 7.53 5.10
C ALA A 123 -10.78 6.87 3.73
N LEU A 124 -9.71 6.63 2.96
CA LEU A 124 -9.78 5.89 1.70
C LEU A 124 -10.36 4.48 1.89
N HIS A 125 -9.89 3.72 2.88
CA HIS A 125 -10.40 2.36 3.14
C HIS A 125 -11.84 2.37 3.67
N ILE A 126 -12.26 3.39 4.41
CA ILE A 126 -13.65 3.58 4.84
C ILE A 126 -14.54 3.84 3.62
N ILE A 127 -14.12 4.68 2.67
CA ILE A 127 -14.86 4.94 1.43
C ILE A 127 -15.01 3.65 0.62
N VAL A 128 -13.92 2.87 0.48
CA VAL A 128 -13.93 1.53 -0.16
C VAL A 128 -14.97 0.63 0.51
N LEU A 129 -14.98 0.59 1.85
CA LEU A 129 -15.92 -0.22 2.63
C LEU A 129 -17.38 0.19 2.37
N ILE A 130 -17.66 1.50 2.39
CA ILE A 130 -19.00 2.05 2.07
C ILE A 130 -19.42 1.66 0.66
N VAL A 131 -18.53 1.75 -0.33
CA VAL A 131 -18.82 1.34 -1.71
C VAL A 131 -19.15 -0.15 -1.78
N ILE A 132 -18.40 -1.02 -1.10
CA ILE A 132 -18.66 -2.47 -1.09
C ILE A 132 -20.01 -2.80 -0.43
N LEU A 133 -20.35 -2.13 0.66
CA LEU A 133 -21.54 -2.42 1.47
C LEU A 133 -22.83 -1.82 0.89
N CYS A 134 -22.78 -0.56 0.48
CA CYS A 134 -23.95 0.25 0.12
C CYS A 134 -24.26 0.23 -1.38
N ASN A 135 -23.25 0.07 -2.26
CA ASN A 135 -23.50 0.06 -3.70
C ASN A 135 -23.99 -1.31 -4.18
N LYS A 136 -25.29 -1.39 -4.52
CA LYS A 136 -25.94 -2.63 -5.03
C LYS A 136 -25.18 -3.29 -6.18
N ARG A 137 -24.65 -2.50 -7.12
CA ARG A 137 -23.91 -3.02 -8.30
C ARG A 137 -22.57 -3.61 -7.91
N ALA A 138 -21.83 -2.94 -7.02
CA ALA A 138 -20.54 -3.42 -6.51
C ALA A 138 -20.71 -4.71 -5.70
N LYS A 139 -21.68 -4.71 -4.79
CA LYS A 139 -22.04 -5.88 -3.97
C LYS A 139 -22.44 -7.08 -4.81
N SER A 140 -23.28 -6.89 -5.83
CA SER A 140 -23.68 -7.97 -6.76
C SER A 140 -22.48 -8.50 -7.54
N TYR A 141 -21.58 -7.63 -8.01
CA TYR A 141 -20.38 -8.04 -8.73
C TYR A 141 -19.45 -8.90 -7.85
N LEU A 142 -19.18 -8.49 -6.62
CA LEU A 142 -18.28 -9.19 -5.70
C LEU A 142 -18.86 -10.50 -5.16
N LYS A 143 -20.19 -10.64 -5.07
CA LYS A 143 -20.83 -11.89 -4.61
C LYS A 143 -20.90 -12.98 -5.68
N ARG A 144 -20.69 -12.65 -6.95
CA ARG A 144 -20.72 -13.66 -8.02
C ARG A 144 -19.50 -14.55 -7.92
N LYS A 145 -19.73 -15.84 -7.65
CA LYS A 145 -18.70 -16.87 -7.82
C LYS A 145 -18.16 -16.78 -9.25
N GLN A 146 -16.84 -16.86 -9.41
CA GLN A 146 -16.27 -17.16 -10.71
C GLN A 146 -16.89 -18.50 -11.15
N GLN A 147 -17.78 -18.48 -12.15
CA GLN A 147 -18.11 -19.70 -12.87
C GLN A 147 -16.78 -20.19 -13.46
N LYS A 148 -16.32 -21.34 -12.97
CA LYS A 148 -15.09 -22.01 -13.42
C LYS A 148 -15.14 -22.25 -14.92
N LEU A 149 -13.95 -22.23 -15.53
CA LEU A 149 -13.58 -22.60 -16.89
C LEU A 149 -14.47 -23.69 -17.52
N PRO A 150 -14.74 -23.66 -18.84
CA PRO A 150 -15.35 -24.78 -19.54
C PRO A 150 -14.54 -26.06 -19.26
N SER A 151 -15.27 -27.12 -18.90
CA SER A 151 -14.74 -28.48 -18.77
C SER A 151 -13.92 -28.86 -20.02
N PRO A 152 -12.80 -29.58 -19.87
CA PRO A 152 -12.07 -30.08 -21.04
C PRO A 152 -13.03 -30.90 -21.86
N VAL A 153 -13.19 -30.52 -23.13
CA VAL A 153 -13.95 -31.28 -24.11
C VAL A 153 -13.26 -32.63 -24.18
N THR A 154 -13.91 -33.67 -23.65
CA THR A 154 -13.56 -35.06 -23.95
C THR A 154 -13.78 -35.23 -25.44
N SER A 155 -12.71 -35.08 -26.23
CA SER A 155 -12.65 -35.57 -27.60
C SER A 155 -12.62 -37.10 -27.53
N VAL A 156 -13.71 -37.71 -27.99
CA VAL A 156 -13.80 -39.13 -28.34
C VAL A 156 -13.01 -39.39 -29.60
#